data_AF-A0A454TZA5-F1
#
_entry.id   AF-A0A454TZA5-F1
#
_cell.length_a   1.000
_cell.length_b   1.000
_cell.length_c   1.000
_cell.angle_alpha   90.00
_cell.angle_beta   90.00
_cell.angle_gamma   90.00
#
_symmetry.space_group_name_H-M   'P 1'
#
loop_
_entity.id
_entity.type
_entity.pdbx_description
1 polymer ?
#
loop_
_entity_poly.entity_id
_entity_poly.type
_entity_poly.pdbx_seq_one_letter_code
_entity_poly.pdbx_strand_id
1 'polypeptide(L)'
;MLARLRALVGGRKPTGNADALPPEVQVVIGGAMVIERNGADENSQRLLVHTSRGSCWFDETEPRKWVAANWPELTAAQQSRALGMLGSRVAQAQREHAAAAAAVRGGASWRDWKPADKVWPGAN
;
A
#
# COMPACT_ATOMS: atom_id res chain seq x y z
N MET A 1 -40.67 10.02 -16.27
CA MET A 1 -39.70 8.90 -16.20
C MET A 1 -38.40 9.19 -15.44
N LEU A 2 -38.17 10.40 -14.91
CA LEU A 2 -36.92 10.76 -14.20
C LEU A 2 -36.92 10.47 -12.68
N ALA A 3 -38.07 10.15 -12.09
CA ALA A 3 -38.18 9.90 -10.64
C ALA A 3 -37.63 8.52 -10.20
N ARG A 4 -37.46 7.57 -11.13
CA ARG A 4 -37.04 6.19 -10.81
C ARG A 4 -35.53 6.02 -10.63
N LEU A 5 -34.71 7.00 -10.99
CA LEU A 5 -33.25 6.92 -10.83
C LEU A 5 -32.77 7.36 -9.43
N ARG A 6 -33.58 8.11 -8.67
CA ARG A 6 -33.23 8.49 -7.27
C ARG A 6 -33.30 7.34 -6.27
N ALA A 7 -33.91 6.21 -6.64
CA ALA A 7 -33.98 5.02 -5.77
C ALA A 7 -32.74 4.12 -5.87
N LEU A 8 -31.89 4.30 -6.88
CA LEU A 8 -30.67 3.51 -7.08
C LEU A 8 -29.47 4.05 -6.30
N VAL A 9 -29.50 5.32 -5.91
CA VAL A 9 -28.59 5.89 -4.91
C VAL A 9 -29.28 5.76 -3.56
N GLY A 10 -29.52 4.52 -3.16
CA GLY A 10 -30.05 4.17 -1.86
C GLY A 10 -29.28 4.96 -0.82
N GLY A 11 -30.01 5.81 -0.09
CA GLY A 11 -29.53 6.51 1.09
C GLY A 11 -29.13 5.48 2.13
N ARG A 12 -27.96 4.88 1.95
CA ARG A 12 -27.28 4.12 2.99
C ARG A 12 -26.82 5.17 3.98
N LYS A 13 -27.70 5.45 4.95
CA LYS A 13 -27.33 6.08 6.21
C LYS A 13 -26.03 5.37 6.64
N PRO A 14 -24.93 6.08 6.92
CA PRO A 14 -23.74 5.44 7.44
C PRO A 14 -24.16 4.90 8.80
N THR A 15 -24.55 3.64 8.84
CA THR A 15 -24.50 2.85 10.05
C THR A 15 -23.05 2.97 10.48
N GLY A 16 -22.78 3.83 11.46
CA GLY A 16 -21.46 3.95 12.06
C GLY A 16 -21.07 2.54 12.44
N ASN A 17 -20.24 1.92 11.61
CA ASN A 17 -19.78 0.57 11.85
C ASN A 17 -18.91 0.77 13.09
N ALA A 18 -19.36 0.29 14.26
CA ALA A 18 -18.55 0.39 15.47
C ALA A 18 -17.17 -0.26 15.24
N ASP A 19 -17.11 -1.21 14.29
CA ASP A 19 -15.89 -1.88 13.83
C ASP A 19 -15.22 -1.18 12.63
N ALA A 20 -15.65 0.02 12.24
CA ALA A 20 -14.95 0.79 11.21
C ALA A 20 -13.53 1.07 11.71
N LEU A 21 -12.57 0.92 10.80
CA LEU A 21 -11.19 1.28 11.11
C LEU A 21 -11.12 2.80 11.33
N PRO A 22 -10.49 3.31 12.39
CA PRO A 22 -10.27 4.74 12.54
C PRO A 22 -9.57 5.33 11.30
N PRO A 23 -9.96 6.53 10.83
CA PRO A 23 -9.38 7.12 9.61
C PRO A 23 -7.86 7.25 9.66
N GLU A 24 -7.31 7.56 10.82
CA GLU A 24 -5.87 7.63 11.03
C GLU A 24 -5.17 6.30 10.70
N VAL A 25 -5.70 5.18 11.20
CA VAL A 25 -5.15 3.83 10.92
C VAL A 25 -5.18 3.55 9.42
N GLN A 26 -6.28 3.91 8.75
CA GLN A 26 -6.42 3.73 7.29
C GLN A 26 -5.37 4.54 6.53
N VAL A 27 -5.12 5.79 6.93
CA VAL A 27 -4.13 6.65 6.29
C VAL A 27 -2.72 6.10 6.49
N VAL A 28 -2.37 5.67 7.70
CA VAL A 28 -1.05 5.11 7.99
C VAL A 28 -0.80 3.83 7.19
N ILE A 29 -1.77 2.92 7.15
CA ILE A 29 -1.65 1.66 6.39
C ILE A 29 -1.69 1.91 4.87
N GLY A 30 -2.56 2.81 4.41
CA GLY A 30 -2.68 3.15 2.99
C GLY A 30 -1.44 3.84 2.44
N GLY A 31 -0.79 4.67 3.26
CA GLY A 31 0.48 5.33 2.95
C GLY A 31 1.71 4.45 3.16
N ALA A 32 1.54 3.17 3.53
CA ALA A 32 2.66 2.28 3.76
C ALA A 32 3.48 2.05 2.49
N MET A 33 4.79 2.13 2.64
CA MET A 33 5.76 1.72 1.63
C MET A 33 6.14 0.26 1.87
N VAL A 34 6.15 -0.53 0.81
CA VAL A 34 6.55 -1.93 0.85
C VAL A 34 7.88 -2.05 0.14
N ILE A 35 8.87 -2.59 0.84
CA ILE A 35 10.24 -2.70 0.35
C ILE A 35 10.58 -4.18 0.26
N GLU A 36 10.93 -4.62 -0.94
CA GLU A 36 11.47 -5.96 -1.16
C GLU A 36 12.95 -5.99 -0.81
N ARG A 37 13.34 -6.88 0.10
CA ARG A 37 14.74 -7.19 0.36
C ARG A 37 15.05 -8.57 -0.17
N ASN A 38 15.95 -8.62 -1.13
CA ASN A 38 16.49 -9.86 -1.66
C ASN A 38 17.21 -10.61 -0.53
N GLY A 39 16.75 -11.83 -0.28
CA GLY A 39 17.46 -12.77 0.56
C GLY A 39 18.62 -13.42 -0.20
N ALA A 40 19.32 -14.35 0.47
CA ALA A 40 20.33 -15.17 -0.20
C ALA A 40 19.71 -16.14 -1.22
N ASP A 41 18.43 -16.45 -1.06
CA ASP A 41 17.62 -17.31 -1.92
C ASP A 41 16.18 -16.78 -2.05
N GLU A 42 15.41 -17.38 -2.95
CA GLU A 42 14.02 -17.00 -3.24
C GLU A 42 13.08 -17.19 -2.02
N ASN A 43 13.45 -18.08 -1.10
CA ASN A 43 12.70 -18.35 0.15
C ASN A 43 13.05 -17.37 1.29
N SER A 44 14.13 -16.60 1.15
CA SER A 44 14.58 -15.60 2.12
C SER A 44 14.28 -14.17 1.66
N GLN A 45 13.52 -14.01 0.58
CA GLN A 45 12.96 -12.71 0.22
C GLN A 45 12.07 -12.21 1.36
N ARG A 46 12.43 -11.07 1.94
CA ARG A 46 11.67 -10.46 3.04
C ARG A 46 11.01 -9.19 2.56
N LEU A 47 9.73 -9.06 2.87
CA LEU A 47 8.96 -7.84 2.66
C LEU A 47 9.04 -7.01 3.94
N LEU A 48 9.63 -5.82 3.84
CA LEU A 48 9.59 -4.83 4.91
C LEU A 48 8.45 -3.84 4.61
N VAL A 49 7.55 -3.66 5.57
CA VAL A 49 6.54 -2.61 5.50
C VAL A 49 7.01 -1.44 6.35
N HIS A 50 7.11 -0.26 5.72
CA HIS A 50 7.49 0.98 6.36
C HIS A 50 6.31 1.96 6.36
N THR A 51 6.04 2.57 7.50
CA THR A 51 4.95 3.52 7.71
C THR A 51 5.43 4.72 8.52
N SER A 52 4.60 5.75 8.66
CA SER A 52 4.87 6.88 9.57
C SER A 52 4.95 6.45 11.05
N ARG A 53 4.47 5.26 11.41
CA ARG A 53 4.55 4.66 12.75
C ARG A 53 5.65 3.60 12.87
N GLY A 54 6.65 3.63 11.99
CA GLY A 54 7.77 2.71 12.00
C GLY A 54 7.57 1.54 11.03
N SER A 55 8.32 0.47 11.26
CA SER A 55 8.45 -0.62 10.29
C SER A 55 8.21 -1.98 10.91
N CYS A 56 7.69 -2.92 10.14
CA CYS A 56 7.59 -4.32 10.50
C CYS A 56 7.91 -5.22 9.31
N TRP A 57 8.41 -6.42 9.59
CA TRP A 57 8.48 -7.46 8.56
C TRP A 57 7.09 -7.99 8.29
N PHE A 58 6.77 -8.21 7.02
CA PHE A 58 5.54 -8.87 6.64
C PHE A 58 5.74 -10.38 6.66
N ASP A 59 5.66 -10.95 7.86
CA ASP A 59 5.61 -12.39 8.11
C ASP A 59 4.28 -12.79 8.78
N GLU A 60 4.16 -14.03 9.23
CA GLU A 60 2.93 -14.56 9.83
C GLU A 60 2.53 -13.84 11.14
N THR A 61 3.49 -13.37 11.92
CA THR A 61 3.26 -12.92 13.31
C THR A 61 3.56 -11.45 13.56
N GLU A 62 4.56 -10.89 12.89
CA GLU A 62 5.03 -9.52 13.07
C GLU A 62 3.98 -8.46 12.72
N PRO A 63 3.18 -8.58 11.63
CA PRO A 63 2.13 -7.61 11.33
C PRO A 63 1.10 -7.50 12.47
N ARG A 64 0.73 -8.63 13.07
CA ARG A 64 -0.22 -8.66 14.20
C ARG A 64 0.36 -7.97 15.42
N LYS A 65 1.60 -8.31 15.79
CA LYS A 65 2.30 -7.66 16.93
C LYS A 65 2.44 -6.16 16.68
N TRP A 66 2.80 -5.77 15.47
CA TRP A 66 3.00 -4.37 15.10
C TRP A 66 1.69 -3.57 15.17
N VAL A 67 0.57 -4.10 14.66
CA VAL A 67 -0.75 -3.45 14.78
C VAL A 67 -1.15 -3.29 16.25
N ALA A 68 -1.01 -4.34 17.05
CA ALA A 68 -1.37 -4.30 18.47
C ALA A 68 -0.48 -3.33 19.28
N ALA A 69 0.81 -3.20 18.92
CA ALA A 69 1.73 -2.29 19.59
C ALA A 69 1.48 -0.81 19.22
N ASN A 70 1.11 -0.52 17.97
CA ASN A 70 0.93 0.86 17.49
C ASN A 70 -0.47 1.42 17.74
N TRP A 71 -1.46 0.55 17.91
CA TRP A 71 -2.83 0.93 18.23
C TRP A 71 -3.45 -0.03 19.26
N PRO A 72 -2.98 0.00 20.52
CA PRO A 72 -3.47 -0.87 21.58
C PRO A 72 -4.97 -0.68 21.88
N GLU A 73 -5.55 0.45 21.51
CA GLU A 73 -6.96 0.80 21.70
C GLU A 73 -7.91 0.14 20.68
N LEU A 74 -7.40 -0.48 19.61
CA LEU A 74 -8.25 -1.11 18.60
C LEU A 74 -8.92 -2.37 19.14
N THR A 75 -10.21 -2.51 18.83
CA THR A 75 -10.94 -3.76 19.09
C THR A 75 -10.39 -4.89 18.24
N ALA A 76 -10.63 -6.15 18.63
CA ALA A 76 -10.21 -7.31 17.85
C ALA A 76 -10.74 -7.29 16.40
N ALA A 77 -11.96 -6.79 16.19
CA ALA A 77 -12.55 -6.62 14.86
C ALA A 77 -11.81 -5.57 14.03
N GLN A 78 -11.44 -4.43 14.65
CA GLN A 78 -10.64 -3.40 14.00
C GLN A 78 -9.22 -3.89 13.69
N GLN A 79 -8.56 -4.60 14.60
CA GLN A 79 -7.25 -5.19 14.35
C GLN A 79 -7.29 -6.16 13.16
N SER A 80 -8.31 -7.01 13.08
CA SER A 80 -8.50 -7.91 11.94
C SER A 80 -8.65 -7.16 10.62
N ARG A 81 -9.43 -6.06 10.60
CA ARG A 81 -9.57 -5.20 9.42
C ARG A 81 -8.28 -4.47 9.05
N ALA A 82 -7.51 -4.00 10.03
CA ALA A 82 -6.21 -3.38 9.81
C ALA A 82 -5.25 -4.37 9.14
N LEU A 83 -5.20 -5.61 9.63
CA LEU A 83 -4.39 -6.69 9.03
C LEU A 83 -4.84 -7.02 7.60
N GLY A 84 -6.16 -7.08 7.34
CA GLY A 84 -6.69 -7.28 5.99
C GLY A 84 -6.33 -6.14 5.02
N MET A 85 -6.38 -4.89 5.50
CA MET A 85 -5.98 -3.72 4.72
C MET A 85 -4.47 -3.74 4.42
N LEU A 86 -3.66 -4.07 5.42
CA LEU A 86 -2.21 -4.20 5.29
C LEU A 86 -1.83 -5.30 4.27
N GLY A 87 -2.46 -6.48 4.37
CA GLY A 87 -2.25 -7.56 3.41
C GLY A 87 -2.65 -7.18 1.99
N SER A 88 -3.76 -6.45 1.83
CA SER A 88 -4.20 -5.95 0.53
C SER A 88 -3.20 -4.93 -0.06
N ARG A 89 -2.65 -4.05 0.77
CA ARG A 89 -1.63 -3.07 0.37
C ARG A 89 -0.33 -3.76 -0.05
N VAL A 90 0.11 -4.78 0.66
CA VAL A 90 1.29 -5.59 0.32
C VAL A 90 1.09 -6.30 -1.02
N ALA A 91 -0.05 -6.98 -1.20
CA ALA A 91 -0.37 -7.66 -2.45
C ALA A 91 -0.43 -6.68 -3.64
N GLN A 92 -0.91 -5.45 -3.42
CA GLN A 92 -0.87 -4.40 -4.42
C GLN A 92 0.57 -4.00 -4.77
N ALA A 93 1.41 -3.73 -3.76
CA ALA A 93 2.79 -3.33 -3.98
C ALA A 93 3.58 -4.39 -4.75
N GLN A 94 3.40 -5.67 -4.43
CA GLN A 94 4.05 -6.76 -5.17
C GLN A 94 3.64 -6.79 -6.65
N ARG A 95 2.36 -6.54 -6.96
CA ARG A 95 1.91 -6.41 -8.35
C ARG A 95 2.56 -5.22 -9.06
N GLU A 96 2.70 -4.09 -8.37
CA GLU A 96 3.38 -2.89 -8.89
C GLU A 96 4.87 -3.18 -9.16
N HIS A 97 5.56 -3.85 -8.24
CA HIS A 97 6.96 -4.25 -8.41
C HIS A 97 7.15 -5.24 -9.55
N ALA A 98 6.30 -6.26 -9.66
CA ALA A 98 6.34 -7.21 -10.76
C ALA A 98 6.12 -6.54 -12.12
N ALA A 99 5.16 -5.60 -12.21
CA ALA A 99 4.92 -4.81 -13.42
C ALA A 99 6.12 -3.93 -13.77
N ALA A 100 6.72 -3.26 -12.78
CA ALA A 100 7.94 -2.46 -12.97
C ALA A 100 9.12 -3.33 -13.45
N ALA A 101 9.33 -4.50 -12.85
CA ALA A 101 10.37 -5.44 -13.25
C ALA A 101 10.16 -5.98 -14.67
N ALA A 102 8.91 -6.21 -15.09
CA ALA A 102 8.58 -6.60 -16.46
C ALA A 102 8.87 -5.48 -17.47
N ALA A 103 8.55 -4.23 -17.12
CA ALA A 103 8.83 -3.07 -17.97
C ALA A 103 10.34 -2.87 -18.22
N VAL A 104 11.18 -3.09 -17.21
CA VAL A 104 12.65 -3.01 -17.35
C VAL A 104 13.21 -4.05 -18.33
N ARG A 105 12.65 -5.27 -18.35
CA ARG A 105 13.06 -6.31 -19.30
C ARG A 105 12.63 -6.01 -20.75
N GLY A 106 11.70 -5.08 -20.94
CA GLY A 106 10.96 -4.88 -22.19
C GLY A 106 11.49 -3.83 -23.17
N GLY A 107 12.50 -3.01 -22.84
CA GLY A 107 13.03 -2.12 -23.90
C GLY A 107 13.79 -0.84 -23.56
N ALA A 108 14.21 -0.60 -22.31
CA ALA A 108 15.10 0.51 -22.02
C ALA A 108 16.27 0.01 -21.18
N SER A 109 17.40 -0.26 -21.84
CA SER A 109 18.63 -0.49 -21.10
C SER A 109 19.18 0.87 -20.65
N TRP A 110 19.87 0.92 -19.51
CA TRP A 110 20.59 2.12 -19.08
C TRP A 110 21.54 2.67 -20.16
N ARG A 111 22.04 1.80 -21.05
CA ARG A 111 22.88 2.20 -22.18
C ARG A 111 22.12 2.98 -23.26
N ASP A 112 20.81 2.81 -23.35
CA ASP A 112 19.95 3.50 -24.32
C ASP A 112 19.37 4.81 -23.74
N TRP A 113 19.68 5.12 -22.49
CA TRP A 113 19.26 6.36 -21.85
C TRP A 113 20.02 7.54 -22.46
N LYS A 114 19.29 8.44 -23.14
CA LYS A 114 19.82 9.73 -23.59
C LYS A 114 19.47 10.79 -22.54
N PRO A 115 20.43 11.59 -22.06
CA PRO A 115 20.12 12.75 -21.24
C PRO A 115 19.10 13.61 -21.97
N ALA A 116 18.10 14.12 -21.26
CA ALA A 116 17.27 15.17 -21.82
C ALA A 116 18.18 16.39 -22.03
N ASP A 117 18.48 16.71 -23.28
CA ASP A 117 19.24 17.90 -23.66
C ASP A 117 18.45 19.13 -23.19
N LYS A 118 18.73 19.57 -21.95
CA LYS A 118 18.31 20.87 -21.47
C LYS A 118 19.26 21.89 -22.09
N VAL A 119 18.96 22.31 -23.32
CA VAL A 119 19.38 23.64 -23.76
C VAL A 119 18.69 24.62 -22.82
N TRP A 120 19.42 25.14 -21.84
CA TRP A 120 18.95 26.21 -20.98
C TRP A 120 18.62 27.42 -21.85
N PRO A 121 17.36 27.88 -21.92
CA PRO A 121 17.01 29.05 -22.71
C PRO A 121 17.47 30.29 -21.93
N GLY A 122 18.75 30.66 -22.08
CA GLY A 122 19.28 31.84 -21.39
C GLY A 122 20.79 32.01 -21.40
N ALA A 123 21.55 31.23 -22.17
CA ALA A 123 22.95 31.54 -22.43
C ALA A 123 23.06 32.32 -23.75
N ASN A 124 22.85 33.63 -23.66
CA ASN A 124 23.45 34.69 -24.48
C ASN A 124 23.09 36.05 -23.87
#